data_AF-A0A2N0XVZ6-F1
#
_entry.id   AF-A0A2N0XVZ6-F1
#
_cell.length_a   1.000
_cell.length_b   1.000
_cell.length_c   1.000
_cell.angle_alpha   90.00
_cell.angle_beta   90.00
_cell.angle_gamma   90.00
#
_symmetry.space_group_name_H-M   'P 1'
#
loop_
_entity.id
_entity.type
_entity.pdbx_description
1 polymer ?
#
loop_
_entity_poly.entity_id
_entity_poly.type
_entity_poly.pdbx_seq_one_letter_code
_entity_poly.pdbx_strand_id
1 'polypeptide(L)'
;MKVLEKGRVSALFNGSEGKSWVGRPCYFTSGREHLPLLINGRRMLLEFKLPKHILDPAAEPKAFKLGINERFLPRRDYREINLYRLTDNNSLEMTVSDTKLFDLKEDSALFIKTLRTAICKYASDNPSTKQFLFRAEGDYSKFIVNTLVEYNDELSEAYRITPIKELNGPYYGFDLDILSLTA
;
A
#
# COMPACT_ATOMS: atom_id res chain seq x y z
N MET A 1 -5.48 -11.60 -10.70
CA MET A 1 -5.38 -13.03 -10.39
C MET A 1 -5.93 -13.24 -8.99
N LYS A 2 -6.85 -14.21 -8.77
CA LYS A 2 -7.49 -14.40 -7.46
C LYS A 2 -6.83 -15.48 -6.60
N VAL A 3 -6.04 -16.37 -7.19
CA VAL A 3 -5.33 -17.46 -6.50
C VAL A 3 -3.88 -17.49 -6.96
N LEU A 4 -2.93 -17.57 -6.02
CA LEU A 4 -1.50 -17.68 -6.31
C LEU A 4 -1.08 -19.15 -6.39
N GLU A 5 -0.20 -19.47 -7.33
CA GLU A 5 0.47 -20.77 -7.38
C GLU A 5 1.31 -21.00 -6.11
N LYS A 6 1.31 -22.22 -5.59
CA LYS A 6 2.03 -22.58 -4.35
C LYS A 6 3.52 -22.21 -4.40
N GLY A 7 4.18 -22.45 -5.54
CA GLY A 7 5.59 -22.09 -5.74
C GLY A 7 5.86 -20.59 -5.61
N ARG A 8 4.94 -19.74 -6.11
CA ARG A 8 5.06 -18.27 -5.96
C ARG A 8 4.87 -17.85 -4.51
N VAL A 9 3.93 -18.45 -3.80
CA VAL A 9 3.74 -18.18 -2.36
C VAL A 9 4.99 -18.54 -1.57
N SER A 10 5.56 -19.72 -1.80
CA SER A 10 6.81 -20.12 -1.15
C SER A 10 7.96 -19.18 -1.47
N ALA A 11 8.08 -18.70 -2.71
CA ALA A 11 9.10 -17.73 -3.08
C ALA A 11 8.90 -16.35 -2.43
N LEU A 12 7.66 -15.85 -2.37
CA LEU A 12 7.31 -14.55 -1.79
C LEU A 12 7.62 -14.47 -0.29
N PHE A 13 7.42 -15.56 0.44
CA PHE A 13 7.59 -15.62 1.89
C PHE A 13 8.84 -16.41 2.31
N ASN A 14 9.77 -16.65 1.39
CA ASN A 14 11.01 -17.35 1.72
C ASN A 14 11.83 -16.50 2.70
N GLY A 15 12.23 -17.11 3.82
CA GLY A 15 12.97 -16.41 4.87
C GLY A 15 12.15 -15.42 5.69
N SER A 16 10.81 -15.45 5.63
CA SER A 16 9.99 -14.63 6.52
C SER A 16 10.13 -15.08 7.97
N GLU A 17 10.40 -14.15 8.88
CA GLU A 17 10.63 -14.44 10.29
C GLU A 17 9.99 -13.40 11.23
N GLY A 18 9.83 -13.76 12.50
CA GLY A 18 9.27 -12.87 13.51
C GLY A 18 7.78 -12.56 13.34
N LYS A 19 7.30 -11.56 14.10
CA LYS A 19 5.89 -11.13 14.08
C LYS A 19 5.60 -10.05 13.03
N SER A 20 6.61 -9.31 12.59
CA SER A 20 6.50 -8.26 11.57
C SER A 20 7.65 -8.43 10.61
N TRP A 21 7.35 -8.65 9.34
CA TRP A 21 8.36 -8.80 8.29
C TRP A 21 7.89 -8.19 6.99
N VAL A 22 8.83 -7.57 6.29
CA VAL A 22 8.64 -6.91 4.99
C VAL A 22 9.63 -7.54 4.03
N GLY A 23 9.12 -8.20 2.99
CA GLY A 23 9.97 -8.82 1.98
C GLY A 23 10.47 -7.85 0.91
N ARG A 24 10.93 -8.41 -0.20
CA ARG A 24 11.44 -7.65 -1.35
C ARG A 24 10.32 -7.36 -2.37
N PRO A 25 10.38 -6.22 -3.08
CA PRO A 25 9.50 -5.96 -4.21
C PRO A 25 9.60 -7.08 -5.26
N CYS A 26 8.46 -7.54 -5.73
CA CYS A 26 8.34 -8.61 -6.71
C CYS A 26 7.42 -8.17 -7.85
N TYR A 27 7.79 -8.48 -9.08
CA TYR A 27 7.01 -8.16 -10.27
C TYR A 27 6.61 -9.44 -11.00
N PHE A 28 5.36 -9.84 -10.86
CA PHE A 28 4.81 -11.04 -11.51
C PHE A 28 3.51 -10.79 -12.27
N THR A 29 3.07 -9.54 -12.36
CA THR A 29 1.94 -9.13 -13.20
C THR A 29 2.23 -7.76 -13.78
N SER A 30 2.00 -7.59 -15.09
CA SER A 30 2.33 -6.35 -15.78
C SER A 30 1.65 -5.15 -15.11
N GLY A 31 2.44 -4.11 -14.81
CA GLY A 31 1.99 -2.88 -14.15
C GLY A 31 1.64 -3.03 -12.67
N ARG A 32 2.01 -4.14 -12.02
CA ARG A 32 1.72 -4.39 -10.61
C ARG A 32 2.93 -4.97 -9.90
N GLU A 33 3.53 -4.16 -9.05
CA GLU A 33 4.55 -4.61 -8.12
C GLU A 33 3.89 -5.06 -6.83
N HIS A 34 4.48 -6.05 -6.16
CA HIS A 34 3.93 -6.61 -4.93
C HIS A 34 5.02 -6.70 -3.88
N LEU A 35 4.68 -6.37 -2.64
CA LEU A 35 5.54 -6.49 -1.48
C LEU A 35 4.87 -7.47 -0.49
N PRO A 36 5.50 -8.62 -0.20
CA PRO A 36 4.97 -9.57 0.77
C PRO A 36 5.21 -9.08 2.20
N LEU A 37 4.18 -9.19 3.03
CA LEU A 37 4.19 -8.78 4.42
C LEU A 37 3.77 -9.96 5.30
N LEU A 38 4.46 -10.16 6.43
CA LEU A 38 4.03 -11.05 7.49
C LEU A 38 3.66 -10.22 8.72
N ILE A 39 2.42 -10.36 9.20
CA ILE A 39 1.91 -9.62 10.35
C ILE A 39 1.24 -10.61 11.30
N ASN A 40 1.89 -10.88 12.43
CA ASN A 40 1.49 -11.85 13.44
C ASN A 40 1.09 -13.22 12.82
N GLY A 41 1.97 -13.76 11.96
CA GLY A 41 1.74 -15.02 11.25
C GLY A 41 0.78 -14.93 10.05
N ARG A 42 0.11 -13.79 9.84
CA ARG A 42 -0.77 -13.57 8.68
C ARG A 42 0.04 -13.10 7.48
N ARG A 43 -0.13 -13.78 6.35
CA ARG A 43 0.50 -13.45 5.07
C ARG A 43 -0.35 -12.42 4.34
N MET A 44 0.27 -11.31 3.93
CA MET A 44 -0.38 -10.24 3.18
C MET A 44 0.48 -9.83 1.98
N LEU A 45 -0.16 -9.18 1.01
CA LEU A 45 0.51 -8.56 -0.14
C LEU A 45 0.06 -7.12 -0.27
N LEU A 46 1.02 -6.21 -0.27
CA LEU A 46 0.83 -4.83 -0.68
C LEU A 46 1.14 -4.73 -2.17
N GLU A 47 0.12 -4.47 -2.98
CA GLU A 47 0.26 -4.22 -4.42
C GLU A 47 0.46 -2.72 -4.66
N PHE A 48 1.46 -2.37 -5.45
CA PHE A 48 1.69 -1.05 -6.02
C PHE A 48 1.37 -1.12 -7.51
N LYS A 49 0.22 -0.56 -7.88
CA LYS A 49 -0.24 -0.55 -9.27
C LYS A 49 0.26 0.72 -9.97
N LEU A 50 0.99 0.51 -11.05
CA LEU A 50 1.49 1.57 -11.91
C LEU A 50 0.32 2.23 -12.66
N PRO A 51 0.38 3.56 -12.88
CA PRO A 51 -0.56 4.25 -13.73
C PRO A 51 -0.45 3.74 -15.16
N LYS A 52 -1.58 3.55 -15.84
CA LYS A 52 -1.58 2.98 -17.20
C LYS A 52 -0.75 3.82 -18.19
N HIS A 53 -0.81 5.14 -18.08
CA HIS A 53 -0.07 6.07 -18.94
C HIS A 53 1.45 5.97 -18.79
N ILE A 54 1.97 5.32 -17.74
CA ILE A 54 3.41 5.01 -17.60
C ILE A 54 3.82 3.84 -18.50
N LEU A 55 2.90 2.90 -18.74
CA LEU A 55 3.16 1.68 -19.52
C LEU A 55 2.75 1.84 -20.99
N ASP A 56 1.75 2.67 -21.26
CA ASP A 56 1.17 2.89 -22.57
C ASP A 56 0.97 4.40 -22.79
N PRO A 57 1.77 5.05 -23.67
CA PRO A 57 1.63 6.47 -23.99
C PRO A 57 0.28 6.86 -24.60
N ALA A 58 -0.46 5.90 -25.18
CA ALA A 58 -1.81 6.15 -25.71
C ALA A 58 -2.89 6.09 -24.62
N ALA A 59 -2.56 5.61 -23.41
CA ALA A 59 -3.50 5.56 -22.31
C ALA A 59 -3.66 6.95 -21.66
N GLU A 60 -4.92 7.39 -21.57
CA GLU A 60 -5.26 8.64 -20.88
C GLU A 60 -4.90 8.59 -19.38
N PRO A 61 -4.35 9.69 -18.82
CA PRO A 61 -4.14 9.81 -17.39
C PRO A 61 -5.45 9.64 -16.61
N LYS A 62 -5.40 8.91 -15.51
CA LYS A 62 -6.58 8.69 -14.67
C LYS A 62 -6.90 9.95 -13.88
N ALA A 63 -8.15 10.41 -13.98
CA ALA A 63 -8.72 11.39 -13.07
C ALA A 63 -9.61 10.70 -12.02
N PHE A 64 -9.51 11.12 -10.76
CA PHE A 64 -10.36 10.63 -9.68
C PHE A 64 -11.54 11.58 -9.51
N LYS A 65 -12.77 11.06 -9.59
CA LYS A 65 -13.98 11.87 -9.41
C LYS A 65 -14.22 12.11 -7.92
N LEU A 66 -14.33 13.38 -7.54
CA LEU A 66 -14.62 13.82 -6.17
C LEU A 66 -16.07 14.28 -6.01
N GLY A 67 -16.71 14.70 -7.11
CA GLY A 67 -18.07 15.21 -7.11
C GLY A 67 -18.59 15.48 -8.52
N ILE A 68 -19.69 16.24 -8.61
CA ILE A 68 -20.23 16.72 -9.90
C ILE A 68 -19.29 17.81 -10.40
N ASN A 69 -18.47 17.47 -11.40
CA ASN A 69 -17.44 18.32 -12.03
C ASN A 69 -16.13 18.52 -11.24
N GLU A 70 -16.01 17.96 -10.04
CA GLU A 70 -14.75 17.99 -9.28
C GLU A 70 -13.92 16.75 -9.58
N ARG A 71 -12.66 16.97 -9.97
CA ARG A 71 -11.70 15.91 -10.28
C ARG A 71 -10.39 16.19 -9.59
N PHE A 72 -9.80 15.13 -9.05
CA PHE A 72 -8.40 15.12 -8.63
C PHE A 72 -7.54 14.53 -9.73
N LEU A 73 -6.49 15.25 -10.10
CA LEU A 73 -5.48 14.81 -11.05
C LEU A 73 -4.22 14.42 -10.26
N PRO A 74 -3.83 13.14 -10.27
CA PRO A 74 -2.65 12.70 -9.56
C PRO A 74 -1.36 13.17 -10.25
N ARG A 75 -0.24 13.13 -9.52
CA ARG A 75 1.09 13.32 -10.09
C ARG A 75 1.37 12.23 -11.13
N ARG A 76 2.25 12.51 -12.10
CA ARG A 76 2.58 11.56 -13.19
C ARG A 76 2.95 10.15 -12.68
N ASP A 77 3.81 10.07 -11.65
CA ASP A 77 4.36 8.80 -11.13
C ASP A 77 3.74 8.42 -9.77
N TYR A 78 2.42 8.43 -9.69
CA TYR A 78 1.69 7.96 -8.51
C TYR A 78 1.61 6.41 -8.47
N ARG A 79 1.25 5.82 -7.33
CA ARG A 79 0.83 4.40 -7.25
C ARG A 79 -0.55 4.28 -6.64
N GLU A 80 -1.37 3.41 -7.21
CA GLU A 80 -2.54 2.91 -6.48
C GLU A 80 -2.09 1.75 -5.61
N ILE A 81 -2.28 1.84 -4.30
CA ILE A 81 -1.96 0.76 -3.38
C ILE A 81 -3.21 -0.07 -3.08
N ASN A 82 -3.06 -1.39 -3.14
CA ASN A 82 -4.09 -2.33 -2.69
C ASN A 82 -3.46 -3.29 -1.68
N LEU A 83 -4.20 -3.61 -0.64
CA LEU A 83 -3.77 -4.59 0.35
C LEU A 83 -4.59 -5.86 0.19
N TYR A 84 -3.90 -7.00 0.16
CA TYR A 84 -4.52 -8.32 0.06
C TYR A 84 -4.11 -9.18 1.25
N ARG A 85 -5.08 -9.87 1.85
CA ARG A 85 -4.83 -11.01 2.71
C ARG A 85 -4.63 -12.25 1.84
N LEU A 86 -3.58 -13.03 2.10
CA LEU A 86 -3.39 -14.36 1.53
C LEU A 86 -4.01 -15.39 2.46
N THR A 87 -5.02 -16.10 1.97
CA THR A 87 -5.70 -17.19 2.69
C THR A 87 -4.92 -18.50 2.58
N ASP A 88 -5.33 -19.51 3.37
CA ASP A 88 -4.65 -20.82 3.39
C ASP A 88 -4.79 -21.60 2.08
N ASN A 89 -5.81 -21.30 1.27
CA ASN A 89 -5.96 -21.83 -0.08
C ASN A 89 -5.23 -20.97 -1.15
N ASN A 90 -4.29 -20.12 -0.74
CA ASN A 90 -3.53 -19.19 -1.57
C ASN A 90 -4.39 -18.18 -2.36
N SER A 91 -5.60 -17.88 -1.88
CA SER A 91 -6.45 -16.85 -2.50
C SER A 91 -6.10 -15.46 -1.98
N LEU A 92 -6.24 -14.46 -2.86
CA LEU A 92 -6.03 -13.05 -2.53
C LEU A 92 -7.37 -12.39 -2.25
N GLU A 93 -7.54 -11.97 -1.00
CA GLU A 93 -8.72 -11.25 -0.55
C GLU A 93 -8.35 -9.79 -0.31
N MET A 94 -8.89 -8.90 -1.14
CA MET A 94 -8.64 -7.47 -1.02
C MET A 94 -9.26 -6.90 0.27
N THR A 95 -8.51 -6.05 0.96
CA THR A 95 -8.92 -5.34 2.17
C THR A 95 -9.30 -3.92 1.78
N VAL A 96 -10.60 -3.58 1.79
CA VAL A 96 -11.10 -2.25 1.41
C VAL A 96 -12.10 -1.65 2.41
N SER A 97 -12.52 -2.42 3.41
CA SER A 97 -13.59 -2.03 4.33
C SER A 97 -13.33 -2.50 5.75
N ASP A 98 -13.97 -1.79 6.67
CA ASP A 98 -14.09 -2.04 8.11
C ASP A 98 -14.31 -3.50 8.51
N THR A 99 -15.17 -4.20 7.78
CA THR A 99 -15.51 -5.61 8.00
C THR A 99 -14.31 -6.55 7.95
N LYS A 100 -13.17 -6.11 7.40
CA LYS A 100 -11.91 -6.89 7.36
C LYS A 100 -10.82 -6.35 8.28
N LEU A 101 -11.06 -5.22 8.97
CA LEU A 101 -10.11 -4.62 9.91
C LEU A 101 -10.34 -5.03 11.35
N PHE A 102 -11.59 -5.26 11.74
CA PHE A 102 -11.94 -5.40 13.15
C PHE A 102 -11.54 -6.75 13.79
N ASP A 103 -10.94 -7.67 13.03
CA ASP A 103 -10.25 -8.86 13.56
C ASP A 103 -8.86 -8.55 14.16
N LEU A 104 -8.41 -7.28 14.14
CA LEU A 104 -7.01 -6.87 14.39
C LEU A 104 -6.77 -6.13 15.72
N LYS A 105 -7.64 -6.24 16.74
CA LYS A 105 -7.57 -5.36 17.94
C LYS A 105 -6.24 -5.38 18.72
N GLU A 106 -5.49 -6.48 18.74
CA GLU A 106 -4.13 -6.55 19.33
C GLU A 106 -2.99 -6.33 18.30
N ASP A 107 -3.32 -6.40 17.01
CA ASP A 107 -2.35 -6.36 15.90
C ASP A 107 -2.30 -5.01 15.18
N SER A 108 -3.11 -4.02 15.58
CA SER A 108 -3.22 -2.74 14.88
C SER A 108 -1.88 -2.00 14.81
N ALA A 109 -1.19 -1.82 15.93
CA ALA A 109 0.11 -1.15 15.97
C ALA A 109 1.18 -1.87 15.14
N LEU A 110 1.20 -3.21 15.21
CA LEU A 110 2.13 -4.02 14.43
C LEU A 110 1.82 -3.95 12.93
N PHE A 111 0.54 -3.96 12.58
CA PHE A 111 0.06 -3.80 11.23
C PHE A 111 0.49 -2.46 10.64
N ILE A 112 0.25 -1.37 11.38
CA ILE A 112 0.61 -0.01 10.97
C ILE A 112 2.12 0.11 10.80
N LYS A 113 2.90 -0.36 11.78
CA LYS A 113 4.36 -0.38 11.69
C LYS A 113 4.85 -1.12 10.45
N THR A 114 4.32 -2.32 10.21
CA THR A 114 4.70 -3.15 9.06
C THR A 114 4.35 -2.46 7.74
N LEU A 115 3.14 -1.90 7.65
CA LEU A 115 2.67 -1.20 6.46
C LEU A 115 3.47 0.08 6.19
N ARG A 116 3.76 0.88 7.22
CA ARG A 116 4.59 2.08 7.11
C ARG A 116 6.00 1.73 6.66
N THR A 117 6.61 0.72 7.29
CA THR A 117 7.93 0.18 6.88
C THR A 117 7.93 -0.25 5.41
N ALA A 118 6.88 -0.96 4.98
CA ALA A 118 6.73 -1.41 3.60
C ALA A 118 6.64 -0.26 2.59
N ILE A 119 5.82 0.76 2.88
CA ILE A 119 5.64 1.92 2.00
C ILE A 119 6.92 2.77 1.96
N CYS A 120 7.53 3.06 3.12
CA CYS A 120 8.80 3.77 3.19
C CYS A 120 9.89 3.04 2.42
N LYS A 121 10.05 1.73 2.64
CA LYS A 121 11.01 0.90 1.90
C LYS A 121 10.80 0.98 0.39
N TYR A 122 9.56 0.84 -0.06
CA TYR A 122 9.25 0.94 -1.49
C TYR A 122 9.62 2.32 -2.05
N ALA A 123 9.37 3.40 -1.30
CA ALA A 123 9.72 4.76 -1.71
C ALA A 123 11.24 5.00 -1.73
N SER A 124 12.01 4.41 -0.81
CA SER A 124 13.48 4.44 -0.84
C SER A 124 14.02 3.75 -2.09
N ASP A 125 13.45 2.59 -2.43
CA ASP A 125 13.82 1.81 -3.61
C ASP A 125 13.33 2.51 -4.91
N ASN A 126 12.31 3.39 -4.83
CA ASN A 126 11.70 4.10 -5.97
C ASN A 126 11.49 5.62 -5.68
N PRO A 127 12.56 6.44 -5.60
CA PRO A 127 12.47 7.83 -5.10
C PRO A 127 11.60 8.78 -5.95
N SER A 128 11.28 8.42 -7.19
CA SER A 128 10.37 9.21 -8.05
C SER A 128 8.90 9.07 -7.64
N THR A 129 8.54 7.94 -7.01
CA THR A 129 7.19 7.65 -6.56
C THR A 129 6.95 8.23 -5.17
N LYS A 130 6.31 9.40 -5.13
CA LYS A 130 6.01 10.12 -3.88
C LYS A 130 4.54 10.23 -3.55
N GLN A 131 3.65 9.77 -4.43
CA GLN A 131 2.21 9.89 -4.24
C GLN A 131 1.55 8.51 -4.27
N PHE A 132 0.82 8.18 -3.21
CA PHE A 132 0.14 6.90 -3.05
C PHE A 132 -1.36 7.14 -2.86
N LEU A 133 -2.17 6.41 -3.63
CA LEU A 133 -3.62 6.51 -3.65
C LEU A 133 -4.22 5.16 -3.34
N PHE A 134 -5.36 5.12 -2.67
CA PHE A 134 -6.06 3.87 -2.40
C PHE A 134 -7.55 4.09 -2.32
N ARG A 135 -8.29 2.98 -2.46
CA ARG A 135 -9.72 2.96 -2.22
C ARG A 135 -9.97 2.41 -0.82
N ALA A 136 -10.79 3.10 -0.05
CA ALA A 136 -11.24 2.64 1.25
C ALA A 136 -12.70 3.04 1.49
N GLU A 137 -13.40 2.22 2.26
CA GLU A 137 -14.80 2.44 2.64
C GLU A 137 -14.93 2.35 4.17
N GLY A 138 -15.81 3.17 4.73
CA GLY A 138 -16.00 3.24 6.18
C GLY A 138 -14.80 3.88 6.91
N ASP A 139 -14.61 3.49 8.16
CA ASP A 139 -13.54 3.97 9.04
C ASP A 139 -12.14 3.45 8.65
N TYR A 140 -12.04 2.50 7.70
CA TYR A 140 -10.79 1.99 7.16
C TYR A 140 -9.92 3.11 6.59
N SER A 141 -10.57 4.05 5.91
CA SER A 141 -9.90 5.22 5.34
C SER A 141 -9.18 6.04 6.41
N LYS A 142 -9.89 6.40 7.48
CA LYS A 142 -9.36 7.13 8.63
C LYS A 142 -8.28 6.34 9.33
N PHE A 143 -8.46 5.03 9.50
CA PHE A 143 -7.46 4.16 10.11
C PHE A 143 -6.15 4.18 9.33
N ILE A 144 -6.19 3.95 8.02
CA ILE A 144 -4.96 3.94 7.21
C ILE A 144 -4.32 5.33 7.17
N VAL A 145 -5.09 6.39 6.89
CA VAL A 145 -4.51 7.74 6.77
C VAL A 145 -3.99 8.25 8.12
N ASN A 146 -4.83 8.26 9.16
CA ASN A 146 -4.45 8.85 10.45
C ASN A 146 -3.30 8.07 11.08
N THR A 147 -3.34 6.73 11.03
CA THR A 147 -2.29 5.97 11.69
C THR A 147 -1.01 5.88 10.88
N LEU A 148 -1.03 6.09 9.57
CA LEU A 148 0.23 6.31 8.84
C LEU A 148 0.86 7.67 9.22
N VAL A 149 0.08 8.70 9.55
CA VAL A 149 0.58 10.04 9.91
C VAL A 149 1.05 10.13 11.36
N GLU A 150 0.25 9.62 12.29
CA GLU A 150 0.48 9.78 13.74
C GLU A 150 1.50 8.79 14.32
N TYR A 151 1.89 7.77 13.56
CA TYR A 151 2.84 6.76 14.04
C TYR A 151 4.25 7.34 14.10
N ASN A 152 4.65 7.74 15.30
CA ASN A 152 5.98 8.25 15.57
C ASN A 152 6.95 7.09 15.84
N ASP A 153 7.70 6.71 14.82
CA ASP A 153 8.78 5.72 14.88
C ASP A 153 10.09 6.31 14.35
N GLU A 154 11.16 5.51 14.37
CA GLU A 154 12.46 5.89 13.81
C GLU A 154 12.34 6.34 12.34
N LEU A 155 11.36 5.82 11.59
CA LEU A 155 11.11 6.22 10.20
C LEU A 155 10.57 7.66 10.11
N SER A 156 9.98 8.23 11.16
CA SER A 156 9.53 9.63 11.18
C SER A 156 10.66 10.65 11.06
N GLU A 157 11.90 10.26 11.36
CA GLU A 157 13.08 11.11 11.16
C GLU A 157 13.50 11.17 9.68
N ALA A 158 13.24 10.10 8.92
CA ALA A 158 13.64 9.96 7.52
C ALA A 158 12.50 10.19 6.52
N TYR A 159 11.25 10.03 6.94
CA TYR A 159 10.08 10.08 6.07
C TYR A 159 8.95 10.93 6.67
N ARG A 160 8.33 11.75 5.82
CA ARG A 160 7.12 12.52 6.16
C ARG A 160 5.95 12.06 5.31
N ILE A 161 4.85 11.71 5.95
CA ILE A 161 3.59 11.35 5.29
C ILE A 161 2.62 12.51 5.45
N THR A 162 2.07 12.99 4.33
CA THR A 162 1.11 14.11 4.28
C THR A 162 -0.17 13.66 3.58
N PRO A 163 -1.32 13.61 4.26
CA PRO A 163 -2.60 13.30 3.62
C PRO A 163 -2.96 14.30 2.52
N ILE A 164 -3.52 13.81 1.43
CA ILE A 164 -4.06 14.64 0.35
C ILE A 164 -5.49 15.02 0.73
N LYS A 165 -5.71 16.28 1.09
CA LYS A 165 -6.98 16.76 1.68
C LYS A 165 -8.10 16.88 0.66
N GLU A 166 -7.75 16.99 -0.62
CA GLU A 166 -8.67 17.07 -1.74
C GLU A 166 -9.38 15.75 -2.01
N LEU A 167 -8.77 14.62 -1.62
CA LEU A 167 -9.36 13.31 -1.79
C LEU A 167 -10.40 13.03 -0.69
N ASN A 168 -11.60 12.67 -1.12
CA ASN A 168 -12.69 12.24 -0.26
C ASN A 168 -13.27 10.90 -0.76
N GLY A 169 -13.94 10.20 0.16
CA GLY A 169 -14.38 8.81 -0.07
C GLY A 169 -15.13 8.63 -1.39
N PRO A 170 -14.84 7.55 -2.15
CA PRO A 170 -14.14 6.34 -1.70
C PRO A 170 -12.62 6.35 -1.94
N TYR A 171 -12.05 7.44 -2.44
CA TYR A 171 -10.61 7.53 -2.72
C TYR A 171 -9.89 8.38 -1.70
N TYR A 172 -8.73 7.91 -1.27
CA TYR A 172 -7.87 8.55 -0.30
C TYR A 172 -6.43 8.46 -0.78
N GLY A 173 -5.54 9.25 -0.18
CA GLY A 173 -4.15 9.22 -0.56
C GLY A 173 -3.29 10.09 0.34
N PHE A 174 -1.99 9.93 0.16
CA PHE A 174 -0.97 10.69 0.85
C PHE A 174 0.22 10.89 -0.07
N ASP A 175 0.91 12.00 0.14
CA ASP A 175 2.25 12.22 -0.36
C ASP A 175 3.26 11.74 0.70
N LEU A 176 4.37 11.17 0.24
CA LEU A 176 5.49 10.71 1.06
C LEU A 176 6.76 11.42 0.62
N ASP A 177 7.32 12.21 1.53
CA ASP A 177 8.59 12.90 1.34
C ASP A 177 9.71 12.17 2.07
N ILE A 178 10.83 12.00 1.38
CA ILE A 178 12.08 11.49 1.96
C ILE A 178 12.85 12.70 2.49
N LEU A 179 12.98 12.81 3.81
CA LEU A 179 13.67 13.90 4.50
C LEU A 179 15.18 13.67 4.55
N SER A 180 15.58 12.42 4.74
CA SER A 180 16.97 11.97 4.71
C SER A 180 17.02 10.58 4.09
N LEU A 181 18.03 10.34 3.25
CA LEU A 181 18.32 9.00 2.77
C LEU A 181 19.09 8.30 3.88
N THR A 182 18.45 7.35 4.57
CA THR A 182 19.21 6.41 5.40
C THR A 182 19.96 5.48 4.46
N ALA A 183 21.29 5.55 4.54
CA ALA A 183 22.24 4.73 3.77
C ALA A 183 22.15 3.25 4.14
#